data_AF-A0A820HRS6-F1
#
_entry.id   AF-A0A820HRS6-F1
#
_cell.length_a   1.000
_cell.length_b   1.000
_cell.length_c   1.000
_cell.angle_alpha   90.00
_cell.angle_beta   90.00
_cell.angle_gamma   90.00
#
_symmetry.space_group_name_H-M   'P 1'
#
loop_
_entity.id
_entity.type
_entity.pdbx_description
1 polymer ?
#
loop_
_entity_poly.entity_id
_entity_poly.type
_entity_poly.pdbx_seq_one_letter_code
_entity_poly.pdbx_strand_id
1 'polypeptide(L)'
;MEQLMDNYKRAEIIASHPVATAKYFHLLLSNILDTMIVGGVLGPIKAYFGTVESQGRGFLHLHLLIWLDHDMKPADMKEKMLGSP
;
A
#
# COMPACT_ATOMS: atom_id res chain seq x y z
N MET A 1 -8.62 -14.01 -21.01
CA MET A 1 -8.46 -13.48 -19.65
C MET A 1 -7.32 -14.25 -19.04
N GLU A 2 -6.19 -13.60 -18.77
CA GLU A 2 -5.01 -14.29 -18.23
C GLU A 2 -5.35 -14.86 -16.85
N GLN A 3 -5.16 -16.17 -16.68
CA GLN A 3 -5.49 -16.83 -15.43
C GLN A 3 -4.49 -16.36 -14.38
N LEU A 4 -4.98 -15.63 -13.38
CA LEU A 4 -4.15 -15.18 -12.27
C LEU A 4 -3.52 -16.39 -11.57
N MET A 5 -2.22 -16.30 -11.37
CA MET A 5 -1.43 -17.31 -10.66
C MET A 5 -2.01 -17.56 -9.26
N ASP A 6 -2.12 -18.83 -8.87
CA ASP A 6 -2.68 -19.21 -7.57
C ASP A 6 -1.79 -18.79 -6.39
N ASN A 7 -2.37 -18.81 -5.18
CA ASN A 7 -1.70 -18.38 -3.96
C ASN A 7 -0.44 -19.21 -3.64
N TYR A 8 -0.45 -20.50 -3.96
CA TYR A 8 0.68 -21.39 -3.68
C TYR A 8 1.87 -21.04 -4.57
N LYS A 9 1.64 -20.86 -5.88
CA LYS A 9 2.68 -20.50 -6.83
C LYS A 9 3.28 -19.12 -6.55
N ARG A 10 2.48 -18.16 -6.06
CA ARG A 10 2.96 -16.86 -5.57
C ARG A 10 3.89 -17.01 -4.36
N ALA A 11 3.52 -17.83 -3.39
CA ALA A 11 4.35 -18.08 -2.22
C ALA A 11 5.67 -18.77 -2.60
N GLU A 12 5.64 -19.72 -3.53
CA GLU A 12 6.83 -20.41 -4.04
C GLU A 12 7.83 -19.44 -4.69
N ILE A 13 7.38 -18.51 -5.54
CA ILE A 13 8.25 -17.51 -6.18
C ILE A 13 8.95 -16.64 -5.14
N ILE A 14 8.24 -16.25 -4.08
CA ILE A 14 8.76 -15.37 -3.03
C ILE A 14 9.77 -16.09 -2.15
N ALA A 15 9.48 -17.34 -1.79
CA ALA A 15 10.44 -18.18 -1.09
C ALA A 15 11.70 -18.43 -1.94
N SER A 16 11.55 -18.53 -3.26
CA SER A 16 12.67 -18.76 -4.19
C SER A 16 13.52 -17.51 -4.47
N HIS A 17 12.96 -16.30 -4.30
CA HIS A 17 13.63 -15.02 -4.64
C HIS A 17 13.49 -13.95 -3.54
N PRO A 18 13.87 -14.25 -2.28
CA PRO A 18 13.55 -13.39 -1.12
C PRO A 18 14.11 -11.98 -1.23
N VAL A 19 15.31 -11.81 -1.80
CA VAL A 19 15.94 -10.48 -1.99
C VAL A 19 15.18 -9.66 -3.02
N ALA A 20 14.80 -10.26 -4.16
CA ALA A 20 14.05 -9.57 -5.20
C ALA A 20 12.66 -9.16 -4.67
N THR A 21 12.01 -10.05 -3.93
CA THR A 21 10.73 -9.76 -3.29
C THR A 21 10.84 -8.63 -2.28
N ALA A 22 11.87 -8.60 -1.43
CA ALA A 22 12.06 -7.53 -0.47
C ALA A 22 12.29 -6.16 -1.16
N LYS A 23 13.08 -6.13 -2.24
CA LYS A 23 13.29 -4.91 -3.05
C LYS A 23 12.00 -4.43 -3.71
N TYR A 24 11.23 -5.35 -4.31
CA TYR A 24 9.94 -5.02 -4.89
C TYR A 24 8.96 -4.50 -3.85
N PHE A 25 8.91 -5.14 -2.67
CA PHE A 25 8.09 -4.70 -1.55
C PHE A 25 8.45 -3.28 -1.12
N HIS A 26 9.74 -2.97 -0.97
CA HIS A 26 10.19 -1.61 -0.65
C HIS A 26 9.76 -0.60 -1.72
N LEU A 27 9.98 -0.90 -3.01
CA LEU A 27 9.54 -0.04 -4.12
C LEU A 27 8.03 0.22 -4.09
N LEU A 28 7.24 -0.84 -3.87
CA LEU A 28 5.79 -0.74 -3.77
C LEU A 28 5.37 0.17 -2.61
N LEU A 29 5.98 0.00 -1.43
CA LEU A 29 5.67 0.84 -0.27
C LEU A 29 6.05 2.30 -0.50
N SER A 30 7.24 2.57 -1.03
CA SER A 30 7.68 3.95 -1.32
C SER A 30 6.70 4.63 -2.27
N ASN A 31 6.28 3.94 -3.34
CA ASN A 31 5.29 4.49 -4.26
C ASN A 31 3.91 4.69 -3.62
N ILE A 32 3.46 3.80 -2.74
CA ILE A 32 2.20 3.96 -2.01
C ILE A 32 2.28 5.18 -1.10
N LEU A 33 3.37 5.36 -0.35
CA LEU A 33 3.54 6.50 0.55
C LEU A 33 3.65 7.81 -0.24
N ASP A 34 4.46 7.83 -1.30
CA ASP A 34 4.60 9.01 -2.17
C ASP A 34 3.27 9.38 -2.82
N THR A 35 2.50 8.41 -3.31
CA THR A 35 1.23 8.71 -3.98
C THR A 35 0.13 9.09 -2.99
N MET A 36 -0.02 8.31 -1.90
CA MET A 36 -1.15 8.46 -0.97
C MET A 36 -0.96 9.64 -0.02
N ILE A 37 0.28 9.85 0.45
CA ILE A 37 0.62 10.85 1.44
C ILE A 37 1.12 12.12 0.76
N VAL A 38 2.22 12.03 -0.01
CA VAL A 38 2.81 13.22 -0.65
C VAL A 38 1.93 13.74 -1.78
N GLY A 39 1.39 12.84 -2.61
CA GLY A 39 0.43 13.16 -3.67
C GLY A 39 -0.93 13.62 -3.16
N GLY A 40 -1.19 13.55 -1.85
CA GLY A 40 -2.38 14.13 -1.22
C GLY A 40 -3.70 13.47 -1.63
N VAL A 41 -3.65 12.20 -2.08
CA VAL A 41 -4.86 11.42 -2.42
C VAL A 41 -5.84 11.36 -1.26
N LEU A 42 -5.32 11.27 -0.03
CA LEU A 42 -6.15 11.25 1.17
C LEU A 42 -6.60 12.64 1.63
N GLY A 43 -6.16 13.72 0.99
CA GLY A 43 -6.32 15.09 1.48
C GLY A 43 -5.20 15.52 2.43
N PRO A 44 -5.35 16.67 3.12
CA PRO A 44 -4.37 17.14 4.11
C PRO A 44 -4.13 16.13 5.24
N ILE A 45 -2.86 15.85 5.55
CA ILE A 45 -2.42 14.88 6.56
C ILE A 45 -1.56 15.60 7.61
N LYS A 46 -1.82 15.36 8.90
CA LYS A 46 -1.01 15.89 10.01
C LYS A 46 0.27 15.09 10.25
N ALA A 47 0.15 13.76 10.20
CA ALA A 47 1.22 12.84 10.51
C ALA A 47 0.93 11.45 9.96
N TYR A 48 1.97 10.63 9.82
CA TYR A 48 1.85 9.20 9.57
C TYR A 48 2.93 8.44 10.35
N PHE A 49 2.65 7.19 10.67
CA PHE A 49 3.59 6.26 11.29
C PHE A 49 3.38 4.88 10.70
N GLY A 50 4.45 4.15 10.39
CA GLY A 50 4.33 2.80 9.85
C GLY A 50 5.46 1.88 10.30
N THR A 51 5.15 0.58 10.37
CA THR A 51 6.08 -0.49 10.71
C THR A 51 5.99 -1.64 9.72
N VAL A 52 7.14 -2.15 9.29
CA VAL A 52 7.24 -3.32 8.41
C VAL A 52 7.45 -4.56 9.28
N GLU A 53 6.58 -5.55 9.10
CA GLU A 53 6.60 -6.76 9.92
C GLU A 53 6.64 -8.03 9.07
N SER A 54 7.28 -9.07 9.61
CA SER A 54 7.24 -10.42 9.08
C SER A 54 6.22 -11.24 9.85
N GLN A 55 5.09 -11.58 9.21
CA GLN A 55 4.00 -12.37 9.82
C GLN A 55 4.29 -13.89 9.86
N GLY A 56 5.52 -14.32 9.58
CA GLY A 56 5.89 -15.74 9.57
C GLY A 56 5.24 -16.57 8.45
N ARG A 57 4.57 -15.94 7.49
CA ARG A 57 3.88 -16.58 6.36
C ARG A 57 4.58 -16.36 5.01
N GLY A 58 5.85 -15.97 5.05
CA GLY A 58 6.68 -15.77 3.84
C GLY A 58 6.54 -14.42 3.16
N PHE A 59 5.84 -13.45 3.76
CA PHE A 59 5.65 -12.11 3.20
C PHE A 59 5.88 -11.02 4.26
N LEU A 60 6.50 -9.93 3.83
CA LEU A 60 6.51 -8.67 4.57
C LEU A 60 5.16 -7.97 4.38
N HIS A 61 4.74 -7.20 5.38
CA HIS A 61 3.58 -6.32 5.30
C HIS A 61 3.81 -5.06 6.10
N LEU A 62 3.13 -3.98 5.71
CA LEU A 62 3.21 -2.67 6.36
C LEU A 62 1.93 -2.42 7.15
N HIS A 63 2.06 -2.20 8.45
CA HIS A 63 1.03 -1.54 9.24
C HIS A 63 1.27 -0.03 9.17
N LEU A 64 0.28 0.74 8.71
CA LEU A 64 0.38 2.19 8.52
C LEU A 64 -0.79 2.89 9.23
N LEU A 65 -0.46 3.88 10.06
CA LEU A 65 -1.41 4.76 10.72
C LEU A 65 -1.22 6.18 10.17
N ILE A 66 -2.31 6.82 9.75
CA ILE A 66 -2.31 8.15 9.15
C ILE A 66 -3.31 9.02 9.91
N TRP A 67 -2.88 10.20 10.34
CA TRP A 67 -3.73 11.21 10.97
C TRP A 67 -4.12 12.27 9.94
N LEU A 68 -5.41 12.31 9.61
CA LEU A 68 -5.96 13.29 8.67
C LEU A 68 -6.13 14.66 9.34
N ASP A 69 -5.97 15.73 8.56
CA ASP A 69 -6.24 17.11 8.99
C ASP A 69 -7.59 17.61 8.44
N HIS A 70 -8.58 16.72 8.46
CA HIS A 70 -9.95 16.99 8.04
C HIS A 70 -10.88 15.88 8.54
N ASP A 71 -12.18 16.08 8.37
CA ASP A 71 -13.25 15.16 8.72
C ASP A 71 -13.91 14.48 7.49
N MET A 72 -13.36 14.69 6.28
CA MET A 72 -13.83 14.00 5.06
C MET A 72 -13.93 12.49 5.26
N LYS A 73 -15.07 11.94 4.87
CA LYS A 73 -15.40 10.52 4.88
C LYS A 73 -15.03 9.90 3.53
N PRO A 74 -14.96 8.55 3.44
CA PRO A 74 -14.67 7.88 2.18
C PRO A 74 -15.62 8.28 1.02
N ALA A 75 -16.88 8.62 1.33
CA ALA A 75 -17.85 9.10 0.33
C ALA A 75 -17.45 10.46 -0.25
N ASP A 76 -17.06 11.42 0.60
CA ASP A 76 -16.64 12.76 0.19
C ASP A 76 -15.39 12.69 -0.69
N MET A 77 -14.45 11.81 -0.33
CA MET A 77 -13.23 11.57 -1.12
C MET A 77 -13.56 10.97 -2.49
N LYS A 78 -14.46 9.98 -2.54
CA LYS A 78 -14.92 9.37 -3.78
C LYS A 78 -15.58 10.41 -4.69
N GLU A 79 -16.45 11.25 -4.15
CA GLU A 79 -17.09 12.33 -4.90
C GLU A 79 -16.05 13.31 -5.45
N LYS A 80 -15.07 13.73 -4.65
CA LYS A 80 -14.00 14.61 -5.09
C LYS A 80 -13.15 14.01 -6.22
N MET A 81 -12.88 12.71 -6.17
CA MET A 81 -12.17 11.99 -7.23
C MET A 81 -12.98 11.85 -8.51
N LEU A 82 -14.30 11.69 -8.42
CA LEU A 82 -15.19 11.52 -9.57
C LEU A 82 -15.71 12.85 -10.15
N GLY A 83 -15.70 13.91 -9.34
CA GLY A 83 -16.15 15.26 -9.70
C GLY A 83 -15.03 16.18 -10.21
N SER A 84 -13.79 15.70 -10.26
CA SER A 84 -12.70 16.39 -10.94
C SER A 84 -12.85 16.14 -12.46
N PRO A 85 -13.02 17.19 -13.29
CA PRO A 85 -13.17 17.04 -14.74
C PRO A 85 -11.93 16.47 -15.42
#